data_AF-A0A920HE17-F1
#
_entry.id   AF-A0A920HE17-F1
#
_cell.length_a   1.000
_cell.length_b   1.000
_cell.length_c   1.000
_cell.angle_alpha   90.00
_cell.angle_beta   90.00
_cell.angle_gamma   90.00
#
_symmetry.space_group_name_H-M   'P 1'
#
loop_
_entity.id
_entity.type
_entity.pdbx_description
1 polymer ?
#
loop_
_entity_poly.entity_id
_entity_poly.type
_entity_poly.pdbx_seq_one_letter_code
_entity_poly.pdbx_strand_id
1 'polypeptide(L)'
;MKVTIVPRGRSLGAAWYLPEERQIVRTEQILDEMCAALGGRAAEKIIFNKISTGALSDLEKVTKQARSMVTVYGLNDKIGNLTYYDSSGQNEYGFTKPYSDTTAQVIDKEISNIIEAQFKRALSLLKKHKKKLIQLADYLLEKEVIFKEDLIRIFGERPFKEIAVKK
;
A
#
# COMPACT_ATOMS: atom_id res chain seq x y z
N MET A 1 -3.66 14.44 -8.76
CA MET A 1 -4.14 13.05 -8.64
C MET A 1 -5.18 12.81 -9.71
N LYS A 2 -5.14 11.66 -10.39
CA LYS A 2 -6.09 11.28 -11.45
C LYS A 2 -6.48 9.82 -11.27
N VAL A 3 -7.76 9.49 -11.40
CA VAL A 3 -8.26 8.11 -11.30
C VAL A 3 -9.01 7.76 -12.58
N THR A 4 -8.84 6.55 -13.10
CA THR A 4 -9.53 6.07 -14.30
C THR A 4 -9.79 4.58 -14.25
N ILE A 5 -10.90 4.17 -14.88
CA ILE A 5 -11.27 2.76 -15.12
C ILE A 5 -11.03 2.34 -16.59
N VAL A 6 -10.37 3.19 -17.38
CA VAL A 6 -10.01 2.86 -18.76
C VAL A 6 -8.84 1.87 -18.72
N PRO A 7 -8.95 0.69 -19.34
CA PRO A 7 -7.91 -0.33 -19.29
C PRO A 7 -6.63 0.15 -19.97
N ARG A 8 -5.49 -0.10 -19.33
CA ARG A 8 -4.16 0.17 -19.88
C ARG A 8 -3.19 -0.93 -19.50
N GLY A 9 -2.65 -1.63 -20.50
CA GLY A 9 -1.72 -2.74 -20.29
C GLY A 9 -2.40 -3.90 -19.53
N ARG A 10 -1.78 -4.35 -18.43
CA ARG A 10 -2.30 -5.44 -17.58
C ARG A 10 -3.31 -4.98 -16.51
N SER A 11 -3.61 -3.69 -16.43
CA SER A 11 -4.54 -3.14 -15.44
C SER A 11 -5.86 -2.70 -16.07
N LEU A 12 -6.96 -2.99 -15.38
CA LEU A 12 -8.33 -2.58 -15.77
C LEU A 12 -8.71 -1.18 -15.22
N GLY A 13 -7.81 -0.53 -14.50
CA GLY A 13 -7.96 0.82 -13.97
C GLY A 13 -6.68 1.29 -13.28
N ALA A 14 -6.53 2.59 -13.05
CA ALA A 14 -5.34 3.12 -12.40
C ALA A 14 -5.62 4.41 -11.63
N ALA A 15 -4.95 4.55 -10.49
CA ALA A 15 -4.85 5.80 -9.75
C ALA A 15 -3.42 6.35 -9.88
N TRP A 16 -3.31 7.59 -10.35
CA TRP A 16 -2.06 8.31 -10.53
C TRP A 16 -1.89 9.33 -9.42
N TYR A 17 -0.84 9.11 -8.63
CA TYR A 17 -0.40 10.02 -7.58
C TYR A 17 0.74 10.89 -8.10
N LEU A 18 0.83 12.12 -7.59
CA LEU A 18 2.03 12.93 -7.82
C LEU A 18 3.14 12.35 -6.94
N PRO A 19 4.29 11.93 -7.51
CA PRO A 19 5.40 11.43 -6.72
C PRO A 19 5.87 12.52 -5.75
N GLU A 20 6.07 12.18 -4.49
CA GLU A 20 6.79 13.06 -3.55
C GLU A 20 8.27 12.68 -3.58
N GLU A 21 9.15 13.61 -3.93
CA GLU A 21 10.60 13.45 -3.77
C GLU A 21 10.97 13.62 -2.30
N ARG A 22 11.00 12.51 -1.55
CA ARG A 22 11.55 12.49 -0.18
C ARG A 22 12.53 11.34 -0.04
N GLN A 23 13.72 11.66 0.47
CA GLN A 23 14.77 10.67 0.69
C GLN A 23 14.58 9.85 1.97
N ILE A 24 13.81 10.36 2.94
CA ILE A 24 13.57 9.70 4.24
C ILE A 24 12.07 9.62 4.48
N VAL A 25 11.60 8.41 4.77
CA VAL A 25 10.18 8.08 4.96
C VAL A 25 9.99 7.55 6.38
N ARG A 26 8.97 8.04 7.09
CA ARG A 26 8.62 7.56 8.43
C ARG A 26 7.87 6.25 8.37
N THR A 27 7.94 5.46 9.44
CA THR A 27 7.22 4.18 9.57
C THR A 27 5.73 4.31 9.28
N GLU A 28 5.08 5.33 9.84
CA GLU A 28 3.64 5.56 9.66
C GLU A 28 3.28 5.79 8.19
N GLN A 29 4.16 6.46 7.44
CA GLN A 29 3.93 6.73 6.02
C GLN A 29 4.00 5.44 5.20
N ILE A 30 4.96 4.56 5.48
CA ILE A 30 5.04 3.25 4.81
C ILE A 30 3.77 2.43 5.10
N LEU A 31 3.33 2.43 6.36
CA LEU A 31 2.09 1.74 6.77
C LEU A 31 0.85 2.33 6.09
N ASP A 32 0.78 3.66 5.94
CA ASP A 32 -0.29 4.35 5.24
C ASP A 32 -0.31 4.03 3.74
N GLU A 33 0.85 3.98 3.09
CA GLU A 33 0.98 3.55 1.69
C GLU A 33 0.54 2.09 1.50
N MET A 34 0.97 1.20 2.39
CA MET A 34 0.54 -0.21 2.38
C MET A 34 -0.97 -0.33 2.55
N CYS A 35 -1.55 0.45 3.47
CA CYS A 35 -3.00 0.51 3.68
C CYS A 35 -3.73 1.00 2.43
N ALA A 36 -3.19 2.00 1.73
CA ALA A 36 -3.77 2.54 0.50
C ALA A 36 -3.71 1.52 -0.65
N ALA A 37 -2.58 0.82 -0.83
CA ALA A 37 -2.42 -0.21 -1.84
C ALA A 37 -3.38 -1.40 -1.62
N LEU A 38 -3.59 -1.81 -0.37
CA LEU A 38 -4.56 -2.86 -0.02
C LEU A 38 -6.03 -2.41 -0.16
N GLY A 39 -6.28 -1.13 -0.40
CA GLY A 39 -7.62 -0.55 -0.50
C GLY A 39 -8.48 -1.17 -1.60
N GLY A 40 -7.91 -1.45 -2.78
CA GLY A 40 -8.64 -2.08 -3.89
C GLY A 40 -9.18 -3.46 -3.52
N ARG A 41 -8.30 -4.33 -3.01
CA ARG A 41 -8.65 -5.67 -2.52
C ARG A 41 -9.68 -5.62 -1.38
N ALA A 42 -9.51 -4.68 -0.45
CA ALA A 42 -10.44 -4.49 0.67
C ALA A 42 -11.82 -4.01 0.19
N ALA A 43 -11.88 -3.13 -0.82
CA ALA A 43 -13.13 -2.67 -1.43
C ALA A 43 -13.90 -3.83 -2.08
N GLU A 44 -13.21 -4.69 -2.85
CA GLU A 44 -13.84 -5.89 -3.44
C GLU A 44 -14.45 -6.79 -2.37
N LYS A 45 -13.71 -7.02 -1.27
CA LYS A 45 -14.19 -7.84 -0.16
C LYS A 45 -15.42 -7.24 0.53
N ILE A 46 -15.52 -5.91 0.62
CA ILE A 46 -16.66 -5.24 1.26
C ILE A 46 -17.91 -5.22 0.36
N ILE A 47 -17.73 -4.98 -0.94
CA ILE A 47 -18.84 -4.80 -1.87
C ILE A 47 -19.33 -6.15 -2.41
N PHE A 48 -18.42 -7.02 -2.84
CA PHE A 48 -18.75 -8.27 -3.51
C PHE A 48 -18.60 -9.51 -2.63
N ASN A 49 -18.02 -9.36 -1.43
CA ASN A 49 -17.61 -10.48 -0.55
C ASN A 49 -16.72 -11.53 -1.23
N LYS A 50 -16.14 -11.17 -2.37
CA LYS A 50 -15.25 -11.97 -3.21
C LYS A 50 -13.98 -11.17 -3.44
N ILE A 51 -12.90 -11.87 -3.74
CA ILE A 51 -11.61 -11.24 -4.01
C ILE A 51 -11.13 -11.70 -5.39
N SER A 52 -10.62 -10.76 -6.18
CA SER A 52 -10.11 -11.02 -7.52
C SER A 52 -8.58 -11.15 -7.56
N THR A 53 -8.05 -11.42 -8.75
CA THR A 53 -6.61 -11.39 -9.06
C THR A 53 -6.11 -10.00 -9.44
N GLY A 54 -6.98 -8.99 -9.52
CA GLY A 54 -6.65 -7.64 -9.96
C GLY A 54 -5.70 -6.87 -9.02
N ALA A 55 -5.61 -7.29 -7.76
CA ALA A 55 -4.74 -6.66 -6.75
C ALA A 55 -3.32 -7.29 -6.68
N LEU A 56 -2.89 -8.05 -7.69
CA LEU A 56 -1.58 -8.72 -7.69
C LEU A 56 -0.41 -7.73 -7.56
N SER A 57 -0.43 -6.65 -8.35
CA SER A 57 0.61 -5.62 -8.30
C SER A 57 0.69 -4.93 -6.94
N ASP A 58 -0.46 -4.71 -6.31
CA ASP A 58 -0.53 -4.10 -4.98
C ASP A 58 0.05 -5.04 -3.92
N LEU A 59 -0.29 -6.33 -3.99
CA LEU A 59 0.25 -7.35 -3.07
C LEU A 59 1.77 -7.50 -3.19
N GLU A 60 2.31 -7.48 -4.40
CA GLU A 60 3.75 -7.52 -4.63
C GLU A 60 4.45 -6.31 -4.00
N LYS A 61 3.93 -5.10 -4.26
CA LYS A 61 4.45 -3.86 -3.69
C LYS A 61 4.41 -3.89 -2.15
N VAL A 62 3.27 -4.24 -1.58
CA VAL A 62 3.04 -4.30 -0.13
C VAL A 62 3.95 -5.34 0.53
N THR A 63 4.13 -6.50 -0.10
CA THR A 63 5.02 -7.55 0.42
C THR A 63 6.47 -7.09 0.40
N LYS A 64 6.92 -6.44 -0.68
CA LYS A 64 8.26 -5.88 -0.76
C LYS A 64 8.50 -4.81 0.30
N GLN A 65 7.54 -3.90 0.51
CA GLN A 65 7.62 -2.86 1.54
C GLN A 65 7.69 -3.48 2.95
N ALA A 66 6.78 -4.41 3.27
CA ALA A 66 6.78 -5.12 4.55
C ALA A 66 8.12 -5.83 4.82
N ARG A 67 8.65 -6.52 3.79
CA ARG A 67 9.95 -7.18 3.88
C ARG A 67 11.06 -6.17 4.17
N SER A 68 11.13 -5.07 3.43
CA SER A 68 12.12 -4.01 3.69
C SER A 68 12.00 -3.41 5.08
N MET A 69 10.78 -3.20 5.61
CA MET A 69 10.58 -2.72 6.98
C MET A 69 11.24 -3.64 8.00
N VAL A 70 11.08 -4.95 7.83
CA VAL A 70 11.60 -5.95 8.78
C VAL A 70 13.10 -6.20 8.57
N THR A 71 13.56 -6.36 7.33
CA THR A 71 14.92 -6.85 7.05
C THR A 71 15.94 -5.77 6.75
N VAL A 72 15.51 -4.59 6.29
CA VAL A 72 16.41 -3.50 5.87
C VAL A 72 16.42 -2.39 6.90
N TYR A 73 15.24 -1.94 7.33
CA TYR A 73 15.10 -0.75 8.17
C TYR A 73 15.05 -1.03 9.67
N GLY A 74 14.95 -2.30 10.09
CA GLY A 74 14.85 -2.66 11.51
C GLY A 74 13.58 -2.12 12.19
N LEU A 75 12.51 -1.89 11.43
CA LEU A 75 11.24 -1.31 11.92
C LEU A 75 10.31 -2.39 12.50
N ASN A 76 10.86 -3.32 13.28
CA ASN A 76 10.10 -4.40 13.91
C ASN A 76 10.67 -4.73 15.30
N ASP A 77 9.81 -4.73 16.32
CA ASP A 77 10.23 -4.91 17.71
C ASP A 77 10.82 -6.31 18.00
N LYS A 78 10.42 -7.35 17.26
CA LYS A 78 10.90 -8.73 17.50
C LYS A 78 12.27 -9.00 16.89
N ILE A 79 12.53 -8.42 15.72
CA ILE A 79 13.84 -8.52 15.07
C ILE A 79 14.79 -7.49 15.68
N GLY A 80 14.28 -6.31 16.03
CA GLY A 80 15.02 -5.21 16.64
C GLY A 80 15.71 -4.30 15.60
N ASN A 81 16.57 -3.42 16.10
CA ASN A 81 17.29 -2.40 15.33
C ASN A 81 18.51 -2.99 14.59
N LEU A 82 18.31 -4.04 13.80
CA LEU A 82 19.34 -4.66 12.98
C LEU A 82 18.97 -4.60 11.50
N THR A 83 19.97 -4.75 10.65
CA THR A 83 19.78 -4.81 9.20
C THR A 83 20.45 -6.03 8.62
N TYR A 84 19.73 -6.73 7.75
CA TYR A 84 20.26 -7.77 6.88
C TYR A 84 20.59 -7.24 5.48
N TYR A 85 20.45 -5.92 5.28
CA TYR A 85 20.81 -5.27 4.03
C TYR A 85 22.32 -5.07 3.96
N ASP A 86 22.90 -5.57 2.88
CA ASP A 86 24.31 -5.40 2.57
C ASP A 86 24.45 -4.53 1.32
N SER A 87 24.95 -3.31 1.53
CA SER A 87 25.15 -2.31 0.47
C SER A 87 26.31 -2.63 -0.47
N SER A 88 27.12 -3.65 -0.17
CA SER A 88 28.26 -4.06 -0.99
C SER A 88 27.89 -4.91 -2.21
N GLY A 89 26.61 -5.32 -2.35
CA GLY A 89 26.10 -6.10 -3.48
C GLY A 89 26.50 -7.58 -3.46
N GLN A 90 27.29 -8.04 -2.48
CA GLN A 90 27.71 -9.45 -2.39
C GLN A 90 26.53 -10.41 -2.17
N ASN A 91 25.47 -9.93 -1.51
CA ASN A 91 24.25 -10.71 -1.24
C ASN A 91 23.21 -10.68 -2.37
N GLU A 92 23.38 -9.85 -3.42
CA GLU A 92 22.44 -9.83 -4.57
C GLU A 92 22.58 -11.07 -5.46
N TYR A 93 23.73 -11.75 -5.40
CA TYR A 93 24.02 -13.00 -6.13
C TYR A 93 24.18 -14.23 -5.21
N GLY A 94 24.11 -14.03 -3.89
CA GLY A 94 24.23 -15.10 -2.90
C GLY A 94 22.90 -15.81 -2.66
N PHE A 95 22.82 -17.09 -2.99
CA PHE A 95 21.68 -17.97 -2.64
C PHE A 95 21.54 -18.22 -1.13
N THR A 96 22.41 -17.64 -0.30
CA THR A 96 22.51 -17.91 1.13
C THR A 96 21.84 -16.78 1.92
N LYS A 97 20.85 -17.14 2.75
CA LYS A 97 20.19 -16.18 3.64
C LYS A 97 21.19 -15.76 4.74
N PRO A 98 21.33 -14.46 5.07
CA PRO A 98 22.25 -13.98 6.11
C PRO A 98 21.71 -14.19 7.54
N TYR A 99 20.74 -15.09 7.72
CA TYR A 99 20.06 -15.36 8.98
C TYR A 99 19.66 -16.83 9.07
N SER A 100 19.47 -17.33 10.29
CA SER A 100 19.06 -18.71 10.54
C SER A 100 17.63 -18.98 10.06
N ASP A 101 17.27 -20.25 9.88
CA ASP A 101 15.90 -20.64 9.55
C ASP A 101 14.88 -20.23 10.63
N THR A 102 15.30 -20.21 11.90
CA THR A 102 14.45 -19.71 13.00
C THR A 102 14.13 -18.24 12.82
N THR A 103 15.12 -17.42 12.47
CA THR A 103 14.91 -16.00 12.19
C THR A 103 14.11 -15.79 10.90
N ALA A 104 14.31 -16.62 9.88
CA ALA A 104 13.52 -16.60 8.66
C ALA A 104 12.02 -16.77 8.96
N GLN A 105 11.66 -17.75 9.79
CA GLN A 105 10.27 -17.98 10.21
C GLN A 105 9.70 -16.80 10.98
N VAL A 106 10.50 -16.15 11.83
CA VAL A 106 10.08 -14.93 12.55
C VAL A 106 9.84 -13.79 11.55
N ILE A 107 10.75 -13.57 10.61
CA ILE A 107 10.62 -12.54 9.57
C ILE A 107 9.33 -12.75 8.77
N ASP A 108 9.08 -13.96 8.28
CA ASP A 108 7.90 -14.26 7.46
C ASP A 108 6.59 -14.04 8.26
N LYS A 109 6.58 -14.42 9.54
CA LYS A 109 5.46 -14.19 10.45
C LYS A 109 5.21 -12.71 10.68
N GLU A 110 6.27 -11.93 10.89
CA GLU A 110 6.15 -10.48 11.11
C GLU A 110 5.72 -9.74 9.84
N ILE A 111 6.20 -10.14 8.67
CA ILE A 111 5.71 -9.63 7.38
C ILE A 111 4.21 -9.88 7.24
N SER A 112 3.77 -11.12 7.50
CA SER A 112 2.34 -11.46 7.45
C SER A 112 1.52 -10.62 8.44
N ASN A 113 2.00 -10.43 9.68
CA ASN A 113 1.33 -9.62 10.68
C ASN A 113 1.15 -8.16 10.24
N ILE A 114 2.19 -7.55 9.65
CA ILE A 114 2.13 -6.15 9.18
C ILE A 114 1.09 -6.03 8.06
N ILE A 115 1.12 -6.92 7.08
CA ILE A 115 0.20 -6.89 5.93
C ILE A 115 -1.25 -7.09 6.39
N GLU A 116 -1.50 -8.09 7.24
CA GLU A 116 -2.83 -8.38 7.79
C GLU A 116 -3.36 -7.22 8.65
N ALA A 117 -2.49 -6.57 9.42
CA ALA A 117 -2.88 -5.38 10.19
C ALA A 117 -3.33 -4.24 9.27
N GLN A 118 -2.58 -3.95 8.19
CA GLN A 118 -2.96 -2.92 7.23
C GLN A 118 -4.21 -3.30 6.42
N PHE A 119 -4.39 -4.58 6.09
CA PHE A 119 -5.60 -5.06 5.43
C PHE A 119 -6.84 -4.88 6.32
N LYS A 120 -6.76 -5.23 7.61
CA LYS A 120 -7.83 -5.01 8.59
C LYS A 120 -8.14 -3.51 8.76
N ARG A 121 -7.10 -2.68 8.79
CA ARG A 121 -7.23 -1.22 8.84
C ARG A 121 -7.97 -0.68 7.60
N ALA A 122 -7.58 -1.11 6.41
CA ALA A 122 -8.25 -0.75 5.15
C ALA A 122 -9.72 -1.17 5.16
N LEU A 123 -10.02 -2.41 5.61
CA LEU A 123 -11.39 -2.88 5.75
C LEU A 123 -12.23 -2.01 6.70
N SER A 124 -11.68 -1.65 7.86
CA SER A 124 -12.36 -0.79 8.83
C SER A 124 -12.67 0.60 8.24
N LEU A 125 -11.67 1.21 7.59
CA LEU A 125 -11.80 2.53 6.98
C LEU A 125 -12.84 2.55 5.85
N LEU A 126 -12.77 1.58 4.95
CA LEU A 126 -13.71 1.48 3.83
C LEU A 126 -15.13 1.12 4.29
N LYS A 127 -15.28 0.30 5.35
CA LYS A 127 -16.60 0.05 5.96
C LYS A 127 -17.20 1.32 6.54
N LYS A 128 -16.41 2.11 7.28
CA LYS A 128 -16.84 3.40 7.84
C LYS A 128 -17.31 4.37 6.75
N HIS A 129 -16.65 4.37 5.59
CA HIS A 129 -16.94 5.27 4.48
C HIS A 129 -17.65 4.59 3.29
N LYS A 130 -18.35 3.47 3.52
CA LYS A 130 -18.96 2.64 2.47
C LYS A 130 -19.87 3.42 1.52
N LYS A 131 -20.67 4.36 2.04
CA LYS A 131 -21.56 5.20 1.21
C LYS A 131 -20.77 6.03 0.18
N LYS A 132 -19.68 6.66 0.61
CA LYS A 132 -18.82 7.46 -0.28
C LYS A 132 -18.06 6.60 -1.28
N LEU A 133 -17.68 5.38 -0.89
CA LEU A 133 -17.06 4.40 -1.79
C LEU A 133 -18.00 4.04 -2.95
N ILE A 134 -19.28 3.78 -2.66
CA ILE A 134 -20.30 3.46 -3.68
C ILE A 134 -20.51 4.68 -4.59
N GLN A 135 -20.71 5.86 -4.01
CA GLN A 135 -20.87 7.10 -4.77
C GLN A 135 -19.70 7.37 -5.73
N LEU A 136 -18.46 7.11 -5.29
CA LEU A 136 -17.28 7.24 -6.14
C LEU A 136 -17.29 6.23 -7.28
N ALA A 137 -17.68 4.99 -7.01
CA ALA A 137 -17.75 3.93 -8.02
C ALA A 137 -18.81 4.26 -9.09
N ASP A 138 -20.00 4.71 -8.68
CA ASP A 138 -21.07 5.11 -9.60
C ASP A 138 -20.61 6.28 -10.50
N TYR A 139 -19.96 7.28 -9.91
CA TYR A 139 -19.43 8.41 -10.68
C TYR A 139 -18.30 8.01 -11.65
N LEU A 140 -17.46 7.05 -11.27
CA LEU A 140 -16.44 6.48 -12.16
C LEU A 140 -17.05 5.72 -13.34
N LEU A 141 -18.18 5.03 -13.14
CA LEU A 141 -18.90 4.36 -14.22
C LEU A 141 -19.50 5.35 -15.23
N GLU A 142 -19.91 6.54 -14.79
CA GLU A 142 -20.45 7.58 -15.68
C GLU A 142 -19.36 8.34 -16.46
N LYS A 143 -18.23 8.65 -15.82
CA LYS A 143 -17.19 9.53 -16.39
C LYS A 143 -15.95 8.83 -16.92
N GLU A 144 -15.71 7.58 -16.51
CA GLU A 144 -14.53 6.74 -16.79
C GLU A 144 -13.16 7.29 -16.30
N VAL A 145 -13.08 8.61 -16.12
CA VAL A 145 -11.92 9.38 -15.68
C VAL A 145 -12.39 10.49 -14.75
N ILE A 146 -11.76 10.59 -13.57
CA ILE A 146 -12.06 11.63 -12.59
C ILE A 146 -10.78 12.31 -12.11
N PHE A 147 -10.90 13.57 -11.73
CA PHE A 147 -9.79 14.41 -11.30
C PHE A 147 -9.91 14.80 -9.82
N LYS A 148 -8.94 15.58 -9.31
CA LYS A 148 -8.88 15.99 -7.91
C LYS A 148 -10.14 16.74 -7.49
N GLU A 149 -10.68 17.57 -8.39
CA GLU A 149 -11.83 18.43 -8.17
C GLU A 149 -13.11 17.60 -7.93
N ASP A 150 -13.29 16.52 -8.68
CA ASP A 150 -14.40 15.59 -8.49
C ASP A 150 -14.35 14.88 -7.14
N LEU A 151 -13.15 14.52 -6.71
CA LEU A 151 -12.93 13.89 -5.42
C LEU A 151 -13.23 14.84 -4.26
N ILE A 152 -12.90 16.13 -4.40
CA ILE A 152 -13.26 17.15 -3.41
C ILE A 152 -14.79 17.27 -3.30
N ARG A 153 -15.52 17.17 -4.42
CA ARG A 153 -17.00 17.19 -4.40
C ARG A 153 -17.59 16.00 -3.64
N ILE A 154 -17.02 14.81 -3.78
CA ILE A 154 -17.53 13.58 -3.14
C ILE A 154 -17.10 13.47 -1.67
N PHE A 155 -15.82 13.74 -1.39
CA PHE A 155 -15.22 13.50 -0.09
C PHE A 155 -15.18 14.73 0.81
N GLY A 156 -15.28 15.94 0.24
CA GLY A 156 -14.98 17.21 0.90
C GLY A 156 -13.51 17.59 0.74
N GLU A 157 -13.13 18.76 1.28
CA GLU A 157 -11.72 19.15 1.36
C GLU A 157 -10.92 18.18 2.22
N ARG A 158 -9.65 17.99 1.85
CA ARG A 158 -8.75 17.10 2.58
C ARG A 158 -8.49 17.71 3.98
N PRO A 159 -8.78 16.98 5.08
CA PRO A 159 -8.64 17.52 6.44
C PRO A 159 -7.18 17.61 6.91
N PHE A 160 -6.21 17.28 6.05
CA PHE A 160 -4.78 17.32 6.33
C PHE A 160 -4.12 18.37 5.45
N LYS A 161 -3.28 19.22 6.04
CA LYS A 161 -2.49 20.21 5.29
C LYS A 161 -1.66 19.48 4.24
N GLU A 162 -1.69 19.94 2.99
CA GLU A 162 -0.71 19.51 2.00
C GLU A 162 0.67 19.91 2.55
N ILE A 163 1.50 18.91 2.84
CA ILE A 163 2.87 19.15 3.24
C ILE A 163 3.57 19.64 1.98
N ALA A 164 3.68 20.96 1.83
CA ALA A 164 4.54 21.53 0.81
C ALA A 164 5.94 20.94 1.04
N VAL A 165 6.42 20.17 0.07
CA VAL A 165 7.79 19.67 0.05
C VAL A 165 8.68 20.90 -0.07
N LYS A 166 9.12 21.43 1.08
CA LYS A 166 10.22 22.39 1.08
C LYS A 166 11.47 21.59 0.72
N LYS A 167 12.07 21.97 -0.41
CA LYS A 167 13.37 21.48 -0.88
C LYS A 167 14.42 21.59 0.21
#